data_AF-A2QZZ4-F1
#
_entry.id   AF-A2QZZ4-F1
#
_cell.length_a   1.000
_cell.length_b   1.000
_cell.length_c   1.000
_cell.angle_alpha   90.00
_cell.angle_beta   90.00
_cell.angle_gamma   90.00
#
_symmetry.space_group_name_H-M   'P 1'
#
loop_
_entity.id
_entity.type
_entity.pdbx_description
1 polymer ?
#
loop_
_entity_poly.entity_id
_entity_poly.type
_entity_poly.pdbx_seq_one_letter_code
_entity_poly.pdbx_strand_id
1 'polypeptide(L)'
;MDGISNAASLVALLQLAGAVINYLSTVIDAPAQKRKLLAALIQARGLLSTLVELTNEVQDEDWSHTIQSLSAHNGPLPTFQELLEHMARKLGITHSGARTKTVLDQLRWPFDQTGFQEMITSLEKLKSHFLLAMANDHIRLSKAIRSELHELQNQLTEATFRTQRQTIMSLSKEQELIVKSLSLGGLFHELNGDEVMERRAGAEWFLRQNAFKKWHGTSHTPSTLVLTGSPGSGKSSICEVTRFFLKAWHQSEIDTCVAYFAFNFSQREKLSEALVLSNIVQQILLERPYLMEHIAALRVTGGPLSSIESIDLIRRARRDLKYFYVILDGLDECEGTSRNVVESLLQIKPPVNILAAGRGTSAAFGSLQDSVIVHADDAMTLSAHFDMIKKMLEKNARLTAYLDHSPETVTKAANLIFEQSNGSWISATTMIESLAQSETRATFERLLNDAPLNLVELYELKLDDVVHQPTELAVLAKKALGIVLDANGSVTVSKLMGALTTELIDVASAQRLGRGLTETETTETICSSCKGFLSVDEPGTRLHFVHQSVREFLVARDIS
;
A
#
# COMPACT_ATOMS: atom_id res chain seq x y z
N MET A 1 6.92 -14.11 -41.24
CA MET A 1 8.14 -14.36 -42.05
C MET A 1 7.93 -14.03 -43.55
N ASP A 2 6.84 -13.37 -43.93
CA ASP A 2 6.48 -13.16 -45.35
C ASP A 2 7.00 -11.85 -45.98
N GLY A 3 7.49 -10.91 -45.15
CA GLY A 3 7.97 -9.59 -45.62
C GLY A 3 9.24 -9.64 -46.47
N ILE A 4 10.17 -10.57 -46.18
CA ILE A 4 11.45 -10.72 -46.89
C ILE A 4 11.22 -11.24 -48.33
N SER A 5 10.24 -12.12 -48.51
CA SER A 5 9.83 -12.64 -49.83
C SER A 5 9.26 -11.53 -50.73
N ASN A 6 8.48 -10.62 -50.14
CA ASN A 6 7.86 -9.51 -50.86
C ASN A 6 8.87 -8.42 -51.26
N ALA A 7 9.78 -8.03 -50.36
CA ALA A 7 10.82 -7.03 -50.66
C ALA A 7 11.76 -7.51 -51.79
N ALA A 8 12.20 -8.77 -51.75
CA ALA A 8 13.02 -9.35 -52.81
C ALA A 8 12.28 -9.40 -54.16
N SER A 9 10.98 -9.71 -54.15
CA SER A 9 10.14 -9.74 -55.36
C SER A 9 9.96 -8.35 -55.97
N LEU A 10 9.78 -7.31 -55.14
CA LEU A 10 9.69 -5.92 -55.59
C LEU A 10 11.00 -5.43 -56.23
N VAL A 11 12.14 -5.77 -55.64
CA VAL A 11 13.46 -5.45 -56.19
C VAL A 11 13.68 -6.14 -57.54
N ALA A 12 13.30 -7.42 -57.67
CA ALA A 12 13.37 -8.14 -58.94
C ALA A 12 12.48 -7.49 -60.02
N LEU A 13 11.27 -7.06 -59.65
CA LEU A 13 10.35 -6.35 -60.54
C LEU A 13 10.92 -4.99 -60.98
N LEU A 14 11.57 -4.25 -60.07
CA LEU A 14 12.25 -2.98 -60.35
C LEU A 14 13.41 -3.16 -61.35
N GLN A 15 14.17 -4.27 -61.21
CA GLN A 15 15.25 -4.63 -62.14
C GLN A 15 14.71 -4.99 -63.52
N LEU A 16 13.63 -5.78 -63.59
CA LEU A 16 12.96 -6.13 -64.85
C LEU A 16 12.44 -4.89 -65.59
N ALA A 17 11.80 -3.97 -64.86
CA ALA A 17 11.35 -2.70 -65.41
C ALA A 17 12.52 -1.89 -66.00
N GLY A 18 13.65 -1.84 -65.29
CA GLY A 18 14.87 -1.20 -65.75
C GLY A 18 15.43 -1.83 -67.03
N ALA A 19 15.44 -3.15 -67.12
CA ALA A 19 15.89 -3.88 -68.32
C ALA A 19 15.00 -3.58 -69.54
N VAL A 20 13.68 -3.60 -69.36
CA VAL A 20 12.71 -3.25 -70.42
C VAL A 20 12.89 -1.81 -70.90
N ILE A 21 13.04 -0.85 -69.97
CA ILE A 21 13.29 0.57 -70.29
C ILE A 21 14.59 0.74 -71.08
N ASN A 22 15.69 0.12 -70.62
CA ASN A 22 16.99 0.20 -71.28
C ASN A 22 16.92 -0.36 -72.69
N TYR A 23 16.26 -1.50 -72.88
CA TYR A 23 16.13 -2.10 -74.21
C TYR A 23 15.25 -1.24 -75.14
N LEU A 24 14.09 -0.79 -74.68
CA LEU A 24 13.22 0.12 -75.44
C LEU A 24 13.94 1.40 -75.86
N SER A 25 14.87 1.90 -75.05
CA SER A 25 15.66 3.09 -75.39
C SER A 25 16.51 2.91 -76.66
N THR A 26 16.85 1.66 -77.03
CA THR A 26 17.66 1.33 -78.22
C THR A 26 16.86 1.17 -79.51
N VAL A 27 15.54 1.02 -79.43
CA VAL A 27 14.63 0.91 -80.60
C VAL A 27 14.59 2.24 -81.36
N ILE A 28 14.79 2.23 -82.69
CA ILE A 28 14.83 3.47 -83.50
C ILE A 28 13.44 3.83 -84.08
N ASP A 29 12.62 2.82 -84.35
CA ASP A 29 11.31 2.95 -84.97
C ASP A 29 10.23 3.49 -84.00
N ALA A 30 9.13 4.03 -84.56
CA ALA A 30 7.96 4.57 -83.85
C ALA A 30 8.29 5.55 -82.68
N PRO A 31 8.97 6.69 -82.95
CA PRO A 31 9.55 7.55 -81.91
C PRO A 31 8.52 8.20 -80.97
N ALA A 32 7.30 8.46 -81.45
CA ALA A 32 6.23 9.03 -80.64
C ALA A 32 5.66 8.00 -79.65
N GLN A 33 5.34 6.80 -80.14
CA GLN A 33 4.85 5.68 -79.31
C GLN A 33 5.91 5.26 -78.29
N LYS A 34 7.18 5.12 -78.72
CA LYS A 34 8.32 4.86 -77.85
C LYS A 34 8.42 5.87 -76.71
N ARG A 35 8.38 7.17 -77.02
CA ARG A 35 8.49 8.24 -75.99
C ARG A 35 7.36 8.14 -74.97
N LYS A 36 6.12 7.92 -75.42
CA LYS A 36 4.95 7.79 -74.53
C LYS A 36 5.09 6.57 -73.61
N LEU A 37 5.47 5.41 -74.15
CA LEU A 37 5.65 4.18 -73.39
C LEU A 37 6.81 4.27 -72.39
N LEU A 38 7.94 4.84 -72.81
CA LEU A 38 9.08 5.09 -71.93
C LEU A 38 8.70 6.02 -70.76
N ALA A 39 7.98 7.11 -71.03
CA ALA A 39 7.54 8.02 -69.97
C ALA A 39 6.64 7.31 -68.94
N ALA A 40 5.67 6.50 -69.41
CA ALA A 40 4.79 5.74 -68.54
C ALA A 40 5.55 4.69 -67.70
N LEU A 41 6.48 3.96 -68.32
CA LEU A 41 7.32 2.97 -67.63
C LEU A 41 8.27 3.60 -66.60
N ILE A 42 8.91 4.71 -66.94
CA ILE A 42 9.80 5.42 -66.01
C ILE A 42 9.02 5.91 -64.79
N GLN A 43 7.81 6.45 -64.98
CA GLN A 43 6.95 6.88 -63.86
C GLN A 43 6.52 5.69 -63.00
N ALA A 44 6.06 4.59 -63.62
CA ALA A 44 5.66 3.38 -62.88
C ALA A 44 6.83 2.77 -62.10
N ARG A 45 8.02 2.70 -62.71
CA ARG A 45 9.26 2.25 -62.06
C ARG A 45 9.69 3.19 -60.93
N GLY A 46 9.56 4.51 -61.11
CA GLY A 46 9.87 5.50 -60.08
C GLY A 46 9.02 5.30 -58.82
N LEU A 47 7.70 5.12 -59.01
CA LEU A 47 6.78 4.82 -57.91
C LEU A 47 7.09 3.49 -57.23
N LEU A 48 7.43 2.45 -58.02
CA LEU A 48 7.88 1.18 -57.47
C LEU A 48 9.19 1.33 -56.66
N SER A 49 10.11 2.19 -57.08
CA SER A 49 11.34 2.49 -56.33
C SER A 49 11.01 3.11 -54.98
N THR A 50 10.12 4.10 -54.95
CA THR A 50 9.67 4.72 -53.70
C THR A 50 8.99 3.70 -52.79
N LEU A 51 8.17 2.78 -53.33
CA LEU A 51 7.60 1.68 -52.54
C LEU A 51 8.67 0.75 -51.97
N VAL A 52 9.74 0.44 -52.73
CA VAL A 52 10.86 -0.40 -52.26
C VAL A 52 11.65 0.30 -51.16
N GLU A 53 11.97 1.59 -51.33
CA GLU A 53 12.69 2.40 -50.32
C GLU A 53 11.90 2.44 -49.01
N LEU A 54 10.59 2.74 -49.08
CA LEU A 54 9.70 2.71 -47.92
C LEU A 54 9.62 1.33 -47.25
N THR A 55 9.65 0.24 -48.03
CA THR A 55 9.66 -1.13 -47.49
C THR A 55 10.95 -1.47 -46.74
N ASN A 56 12.08 -0.87 -47.13
CA ASN A 56 13.37 -1.14 -46.50
C ASN A 56 13.60 -0.31 -45.23
N GLU A 57 13.00 0.89 -45.13
CA GLU A 57 13.18 1.80 -44.00
C GLU A 57 12.19 1.54 -42.84
N VAL A 58 11.04 0.94 -43.11
CA VAL A 58 9.92 0.84 -42.15
C VAL A 58 9.70 -0.62 -41.72
N GLN A 59 9.99 -0.95 -40.46
CA GLN A 59 9.60 -2.22 -39.82
C GLN A 59 8.21 -2.11 -39.18
N ASP A 60 7.18 -1.84 -39.98
CA ASP A 60 5.79 -1.68 -39.53
C ASP A 60 4.90 -2.82 -40.07
N GLU A 61 4.05 -3.40 -39.21
CA GLU A 61 3.07 -4.43 -39.58
C GLU A 61 2.01 -3.90 -40.56
N ASP A 62 1.68 -2.61 -40.50
CA ASP A 62 0.67 -2.00 -41.37
C ASP A 62 1.17 -1.82 -42.82
N TRP A 63 2.46 -1.55 -43.01
CA TRP A 63 3.08 -1.51 -44.33
C TRP A 63 3.00 -2.88 -45.02
N SER A 64 3.10 -3.95 -44.24
CA SER A 64 2.93 -5.32 -44.73
C SER A 64 1.54 -5.53 -45.36
N HIS A 65 0.49 -4.90 -44.82
CA HIS A 65 -0.87 -4.98 -45.37
C HIS A 65 -1.04 -4.20 -46.68
N THR A 66 -0.42 -3.03 -46.80
CA THR A 66 -0.43 -2.26 -48.06
C THR A 66 0.28 -3.03 -49.17
N ILE A 67 1.45 -3.61 -48.88
CA ILE A 67 2.18 -4.45 -49.83
C ILE A 67 1.42 -5.74 -50.14
N GLN A 68 0.77 -6.38 -49.16
CA GLN A 68 -0.10 -7.54 -49.40
C GLN A 68 -1.28 -7.19 -50.33
N SER A 69 -1.91 -6.03 -50.15
CA SER A 69 -3.00 -5.59 -51.03
C SER A 69 -2.52 -5.31 -52.45
N LEU A 70 -1.31 -4.76 -52.62
CA LEU A 70 -0.71 -4.54 -53.93
C LEU A 70 -0.27 -5.84 -54.60
N SER A 71 0.14 -6.83 -53.80
CA SER A 71 0.59 -8.17 -54.21
C SER A 71 -0.54 -9.21 -54.28
N ALA A 72 -1.79 -8.83 -54.02
CA ALA A 72 -2.94 -9.72 -54.08
C ALA A 72 -3.08 -10.37 -55.47
N HIS A 73 -3.76 -11.52 -55.55
CA HIS A 73 -3.98 -12.18 -56.83
C HIS A 73 -4.75 -11.26 -57.79
N ASN A 74 -4.23 -11.04 -59.01
CA ASN A 74 -4.68 -10.01 -59.97
C ASN A 74 -4.56 -8.56 -59.48
N GLY A 75 -3.70 -8.30 -58.50
CA GLY A 75 -3.40 -6.97 -57.97
C GLY A 75 -2.42 -6.17 -58.83
N PRO A 76 -2.13 -4.92 -58.45
CA PRO A 76 -1.23 -4.04 -59.21
C PRO A 76 0.17 -4.60 -59.45
N LEU A 77 0.79 -5.27 -58.46
CA LEU A 77 2.16 -5.78 -58.62
C LEU A 77 2.25 -6.98 -59.57
N PRO A 78 1.42 -8.04 -59.44
CA PRO A 78 1.35 -9.11 -60.44
C PRO A 78 0.98 -8.59 -61.84
N THR A 79 0.03 -7.65 -61.93
CA THR A 79 -0.34 -7.03 -63.21
C THR A 79 0.85 -6.31 -63.86
N PHE A 80 1.66 -5.60 -63.06
CA PHE A 80 2.85 -4.93 -63.56
C PHE A 80 3.93 -5.94 -64.00
N GLN A 81 4.10 -7.02 -63.24
CA GLN A 81 5.02 -8.10 -63.60
C GLN A 81 4.64 -8.77 -64.91
N GLU A 82 3.39 -9.21 -65.06
CA GLU A 82 2.89 -9.83 -66.29
C GLU A 82 3.04 -8.89 -67.50
N LEU A 83 2.76 -7.60 -67.30
CA LEU A 83 2.94 -6.59 -68.32
C LEU A 83 4.41 -6.47 -68.74
N LEU A 84 5.33 -6.35 -67.78
CA LEU A 84 6.76 -6.27 -68.05
C LEU A 84 7.31 -7.53 -68.70
N GLU A 85 6.86 -8.73 -68.28
CA GLU A 85 7.23 -10.01 -68.89
C GLU A 85 6.67 -10.15 -70.30
N HIS A 86 5.45 -9.68 -70.57
CA HIS A 86 4.89 -9.61 -71.91
C HIS A 86 5.74 -8.69 -72.82
N MET A 87 6.10 -7.51 -72.31
CA MET A 87 6.96 -6.56 -73.01
C MET A 87 8.35 -7.17 -73.25
N ALA A 88 8.94 -7.80 -72.24
CA ALA A 88 10.24 -8.46 -72.32
C ALA A 88 10.24 -9.56 -73.39
N ARG A 89 9.20 -10.41 -73.45
CA ARG A 89 9.05 -11.45 -74.48
C ARG A 89 8.95 -10.87 -75.88
N LYS A 90 8.12 -9.84 -76.08
CA LYS A 90 8.00 -9.17 -77.40
C LYS A 90 9.31 -8.52 -77.84
N LEU A 91 10.06 -7.97 -76.89
CA LEU A 91 11.39 -7.39 -77.11
C LEU A 91 12.50 -8.44 -77.23
N GLY A 92 12.22 -9.73 -76.97
CA GLY A 92 13.21 -10.81 -77.05
C GLY A 92 14.22 -10.84 -75.89
N ILE A 93 13.86 -10.29 -74.73
CA ILE A 93 14.67 -10.34 -73.50
C ILE A 93 14.48 -11.73 -72.86
N THR A 94 15.57 -12.50 -72.68
CA THR A 94 15.54 -13.77 -71.92
C THR A 94 15.93 -13.56 -70.46
N HIS A 95 15.55 -14.49 -69.57
CA HIS A 95 15.77 -14.38 -68.11
C HIS A 95 17.24 -14.23 -67.67
N SER A 96 18.22 -14.49 -68.53
CA SER A 96 19.66 -14.29 -68.26
C SER A 96 20.24 -13.00 -68.86
N GLY A 97 19.41 -12.13 -69.45
CA GLY A 97 19.86 -10.97 -70.22
C GLY A 97 20.57 -11.34 -71.53
N ALA A 98 20.57 -12.63 -71.92
CA ALA A 98 21.30 -13.13 -73.09
C ALA A 98 20.44 -13.15 -74.37
N ARG A 99 21.13 -12.83 -75.47
CA ARG A 99 20.60 -12.43 -76.78
C ARG A 99 20.12 -13.62 -77.60
N THR A 100 18.93 -13.53 -78.20
CA THR A 100 18.43 -14.53 -79.17
C THR A 100 18.00 -13.96 -80.53
N LYS A 101 18.02 -12.63 -80.74
CA LYS A 101 17.70 -12.01 -82.04
C LYS A 101 18.83 -11.11 -82.57
N THR A 102 19.05 -11.14 -83.89
CA THR A 102 20.05 -10.38 -84.66
C THR A 102 19.87 -8.86 -84.54
N VAL A 103 20.96 -8.07 -84.52
CA VAL A 103 20.97 -6.60 -84.30
C VAL A 103 20.00 -5.81 -85.21
N LEU A 104 19.73 -6.29 -86.43
CA LEU A 104 18.80 -5.65 -87.36
C LEU A 104 17.31 -5.79 -86.97
N ASP A 105 16.93 -6.88 -86.30
CA ASP A 105 15.55 -7.14 -85.85
C ASP A 105 15.22 -6.38 -84.55
N GLN A 106 16.24 -5.87 -83.86
CA GLN A 106 16.13 -5.17 -82.58
C GLN A 106 15.69 -3.69 -82.73
N LEU A 107 15.78 -3.14 -83.94
CA LEU A 107 15.50 -1.73 -84.20
C LEU A 107 14.04 -1.44 -84.59
N ARG A 108 13.25 -2.49 -84.87
CA ARG A 108 11.85 -2.39 -85.31
C ARG A 108 10.88 -2.36 -84.14
N TRP A 109 9.80 -1.61 -84.29
CA TRP A 109 8.76 -1.51 -83.28
C TRP A 109 7.96 -2.83 -83.19
N PRO A 110 7.93 -3.52 -82.03
CA PRO A 110 7.39 -4.89 -81.94
C PRO A 110 5.92 -4.95 -81.50
N PHE A 111 5.24 -3.81 -81.34
CA PHE A 111 3.88 -3.75 -80.80
C PHE A 111 2.89 -3.23 -81.85
N ASP A 112 1.77 -3.92 -82.02
CA ASP A 112 0.63 -3.37 -82.76
C ASP A 112 -0.03 -2.21 -81.98
N GLN A 113 -0.87 -1.45 -82.68
CA GLN A 113 -1.51 -0.25 -82.11
C GLN A 113 -2.45 -0.59 -80.94
N THR A 114 -3.16 -1.72 -81.03
CA THR A 114 -4.10 -2.19 -80.00
C THR A 114 -3.37 -2.56 -78.71
N GLY A 115 -2.33 -3.40 -78.80
CA GLY A 115 -1.51 -3.79 -77.67
C GLY A 115 -0.74 -2.61 -77.09
N PHE A 116 -0.31 -1.64 -77.91
CA PHE A 116 0.28 -0.41 -77.40
C PHE A 116 -0.68 0.38 -76.49
N GLN A 117 -1.94 0.57 -76.91
CA GLN A 117 -2.93 1.29 -76.09
C GLN A 117 -3.31 0.54 -74.82
N GLU A 118 -3.40 -0.79 -74.88
CA GLU A 118 -3.64 -1.63 -73.70
C GLU A 118 -2.51 -1.54 -72.68
N MET A 119 -1.25 -1.52 -73.13
CA MET A 119 -0.09 -1.35 -72.25
C MET A 119 -0.08 0.04 -71.59
N ILE A 120 -0.37 1.11 -72.35
CA ILE A 120 -0.45 2.47 -71.79
C ILE A 120 -1.57 2.57 -70.75
N THR A 121 -2.76 2.07 -71.07
CA THR A 121 -3.91 2.08 -70.15
C THR A 121 -3.59 1.31 -68.87
N SER A 122 -2.93 0.16 -69.00
CA SER A 122 -2.47 -0.64 -67.87
C SER A 122 -1.47 0.11 -67.00
N LEU A 123 -0.48 0.79 -67.59
CA LEU A 123 0.53 1.58 -66.85
C LEU A 123 -0.09 2.79 -66.13
N GLU A 124 -1.04 3.50 -66.76
CA GLU A 124 -1.75 4.62 -66.14
C GLU A 124 -2.63 4.17 -64.97
N LYS A 125 -3.28 3.00 -65.12
CA LYS A 125 -4.02 2.37 -64.04
C LYS A 125 -3.07 2.00 -62.88
N LEU A 126 -1.95 1.34 -63.16
CA LEU A 126 -0.95 0.96 -62.14
C LEU A 126 -0.42 2.17 -61.37
N LYS A 127 -0.07 3.25 -62.07
CA LYS A 127 0.35 4.52 -61.47
C LYS A 127 -0.66 5.03 -60.44
N SER A 128 -1.94 5.03 -60.80
CA SER A 128 -3.01 5.53 -59.94
C SER A 128 -3.16 4.68 -58.66
N HIS A 129 -2.99 3.37 -58.77
CA HIS A 129 -3.06 2.46 -57.61
C HIS A 129 -1.86 2.64 -56.67
N PHE A 130 -0.64 2.81 -57.20
CA PHE A 130 0.53 3.07 -56.36
C PHE A 130 0.43 4.40 -55.62
N LEU A 131 -0.03 5.46 -56.28
CA LEU A 131 -0.24 6.75 -55.63
C LEU A 131 -1.30 6.70 -54.53
N LEU A 132 -2.41 5.99 -54.76
CA LEU A 132 -3.47 5.83 -53.76
C LEU A 132 -2.99 5.01 -52.56
N ALA A 133 -2.20 3.97 -52.78
CA ALA A 133 -1.60 3.16 -51.72
C ALA A 133 -0.71 4.01 -50.81
N MET A 134 0.20 4.81 -51.39
CA MET A 134 1.05 5.74 -50.63
C MET A 134 0.25 6.80 -49.87
N ALA A 135 -0.80 7.37 -50.49
CA ALA A 135 -1.64 8.37 -49.86
C ALA A 135 -2.45 7.82 -48.66
N ASN A 136 -2.94 6.58 -48.75
CA ASN A 136 -3.66 5.92 -47.66
C ASN A 136 -2.72 5.70 -46.46
N ASP A 137 -1.48 5.29 -46.72
CA ASP A 137 -0.47 5.08 -45.70
C ASP A 137 -0.12 6.38 -44.95
N HIS A 138 0.09 7.48 -45.68
CA HIS A 138 0.28 8.81 -45.06
C HIS A 138 -0.88 9.21 -44.15
N ILE A 139 -2.13 8.94 -44.54
CA ILE A 139 -3.31 9.22 -43.71
C ILE A 139 -3.31 8.36 -42.44
N ARG A 140 -2.91 7.09 -42.54
CA ARG A 140 -2.80 6.18 -41.39
C ARG A 140 -1.73 6.63 -40.41
N LEU A 141 -0.51 6.91 -40.89
CA LEU A 141 0.58 7.43 -40.07
C LEU A 141 0.18 8.73 -39.37
N SER A 142 -0.46 9.67 -40.10
CA SER A 142 -0.94 10.92 -39.52
C SER A 142 -1.98 10.69 -38.41
N LYS A 143 -2.87 9.70 -38.57
CA LYS A 143 -3.82 9.32 -37.52
C LYS A 143 -3.14 8.67 -36.31
N ALA A 144 -2.15 7.82 -36.53
CA ALA A 144 -1.36 7.18 -35.47
C ALA A 144 -0.60 8.23 -34.64
N ILE A 145 0.13 9.13 -35.30
CA ILE A 145 0.82 10.27 -34.66
C ILE A 145 -0.16 11.10 -33.84
N ARG A 146 -1.34 11.41 -34.39
CA ARG A 146 -2.35 12.18 -33.65
C ARG A 146 -2.87 11.42 -32.42
N SER A 147 -3.03 10.11 -32.52
CA SER A 147 -3.45 9.26 -31.40
C SER A 147 -2.40 9.24 -30.30
N GLU A 148 -1.13 9.01 -30.64
CA GLU A 148 -0.01 9.04 -29.70
C GLU A 148 0.14 10.43 -29.05
N LEU A 149 0.01 11.51 -29.82
CA LEU A 149 0.03 12.87 -29.28
C LEU A 149 -1.11 13.10 -28.29
N HIS A 150 -2.30 12.59 -28.55
CA HIS A 150 -3.43 12.72 -27.63
C HIS A 150 -3.21 11.92 -26.35
N GLU A 151 -2.65 10.71 -26.46
CA GLU A 151 -2.29 9.88 -25.30
C GLU A 151 -1.19 10.54 -24.45
N LEU A 152 -0.14 11.08 -25.08
CA LEU A 152 0.91 11.82 -24.40
C LEU A 152 0.36 13.08 -23.70
N GLN A 153 -0.56 13.81 -24.32
CA GLN A 153 -1.21 14.96 -23.69
C GLN A 153 -2.00 14.57 -22.44
N ASN A 154 -2.72 13.44 -22.48
CA ASN A 154 -3.46 12.93 -21.33
C ASN A 154 -2.49 12.49 -20.21
N GLN A 155 -1.42 11.77 -20.55
CA GLN A 155 -0.39 11.37 -19.60
C GLN A 155 0.32 12.56 -18.95
N LEU A 156 0.66 13.59 -19.73
CA LEU A 156 1.29 14.82 -19.23
C LEU A 156 0.36 15.59 -18.29
N THR A 157 -0.93 15.70 -18.64
CA THR A 157 -1.93 16.36 -17.81
C THR A 157 -2.09 15.65 -16.46
N GLU A 158 -2.20 14.32 -16.48
CA GLU A 158 -2.28 13.49 -15.27
C GLU A 158 -1.01 13.59 -14.42
N ALA A 159 0.18 13.55 -15.04
CA ALA A 159 1.45 13.73 -14.34
C ALA A 159 1.54 15.11 -13.68
N THR A 160 1.11 16.17 -14.37
CA THR A 160 1.12 17.54 -13.85
C THR A 160 0.19 17.67 -12.64
N PHE A 161 -1.02 17.11 -12.70
CA PHE A 161 -1.94 17.08 -11.55
C PHE A 161 -1.39 16.28 -10.38
N ARG A 162 -0.73 15.14 -10.63
CA ARG A 162 -0.06 14.35 -9.59
C ARG A 162 1.05 15.15 -8.91
N THR A 163 1.92 15.80 -9.69
CA THR A 163 3.00 16.62 -9.15
C THR A 163 2.45 17.80 -8.35
N GLN A 164 1.44 18.51 -8.86
CA GLN A 164 0.83 19.63 -8.14
C GLN A 164 0.15 19.17 -6.83
N ARG A 165 -0.56 18.04 -6.85
CA ARG A 165 -1.09 17.41 -5.62
C ARG A 165 0.04 17.05 -4.65
N GLN A 166 1.13 16.45 -5.12
CA GLN A 166 2.28 16.11 -4.29
C GLN A 166 2.93 17.35 -3.66
N THR A 167 3.09 18.45 -4.41
CA THR A 167 3.66 19.69 -3.88
C THR A 167 2.77 20.33 -2.80
N ILE A 168 1.45 20.37 -3.03
CA ILE A 168 0.48 20.85 -2.02
C ILE A 168 0.46 19.93 -0.79
N MET A 169 0.79 18.64 -0.97
CA MET A 169 0.78 17.61 0.05
C MET A 169 2.17 17.30 0.63
N SER A 170 3.16 18.18 0.44
CA SER A 170 4.50 17.99 1.01
C SER A 170 4.91 19.18 1.87
N LEU A 171 5.45 18.91 3.05
CA LEU A 171 6.06 19.91 3.92
C LEU A 171 7.49 20.22 3.44
N SER A 172 7.91 21.48 3.55
CA SER A 172 9.34 21.81 3.43
C SER A 172 10.12 21.22 4.60
N LYS A 173 11.45 21.06 4.46
CA LYS A 173 12.29 20.55 5.56
C LYS A 173 12.16 21.36 6.85
N GLU A 174 12.04 22.68 6.73
CA GLU A 174 11.84 23.58 7.88
C GLU A 174 10.46 23.37 8.52
N GLN A 175 9.41 23.26 7.69
CA GLN A 175 8.06 22.98 8.14
C GLN A 175 7.99 21.61 8.85
N GLU A 176 8.65 20.57 8.31
CA GLU A 176 8.72 19.28 8.98
C GLU A 176 9.34 19.37 10.38
N LEU A 177 10.40 20.16 10.56
CA LEU A 177 11.04 20.34 11.87
C LEU A 177 10.10 21.02 12.86
N ILE A 178 9.40 22.07 12.42
CA ILE A 178 8.39 22.74 13.24
C ILE A 178 7.30 21.75 13.64
N VAL A 179 6.71 21.04 12.67
CA VAL A 179 5.64 20.06 12.89
C VAL A 179 6.09 18.95 13.83
N LYS A 180 7.28 18.38 13.62
CA LYS A 180 7.86 17.33 14.49
C LYS A 180 8.06 17.83 15.93
N SER A 181 8.37 19.11 16.12
CA SER A 181 8.57 19.70 17.46
C SER A 181 7.28 19.95 18.26
N LEU A 182 6.10 19.92 17.61
CA LEU A 182 4.81 20.18 18.26
C LEU A 182 4.38 19.06 19.22
N SER A 183 5.01 17.89 19.16
CA SER A 183 4.80 16.78 20.09
C SER A 183 6.10 16.43 20.79
N LEU A 184 6.00 15.95 22.03
CA LEU A 184 7.10 15.19 22.61
C LEU A 184 7.22 13.88 21.82
N GLY A 185 8.38 13.62 21.20
CA GLY A 185 8.59 12.43 20.38
C GLY A 185 8.22 11.14 21.12
N GLY A 186 7.64 10.16 20.42
CA GLY A 186 7.23 8.87 21.00
C GLY A 186 5.79 8.80 21.54
N LEU A 187 4.97 9.84 21.32
CA LEU A 187 3.52 9.82 21.63
C LEU A 187 2.66 9.22 20.50
N PHE A 188 3.28 8.89 19.37
CA PHE A 188 2.60 8.48 18.15
C PHE A 188 3.29 7.22 17.62
N HIS A 189 2.62 6.09 17.78
CA HIS A 189 2.93 4.86 17.07
C HIS A 189 1.78 4.63 16.08
N GLU A 190 2.10 4.45 14.80
CA GLU A 190 1.13 4.06 13.79
C GLU A 190 1.45 2.62 13.40
N LEU A 191 0.48 1.73 13.59
CA LEU A 191 0.63 0.34 13.18
C LEU A 191 0.83 0.27 11.67
N ASN A 192 1.67 -0.65 11.22
CA ASN A 192 1.80 -0.92 9.81
C ASN A 192 0.58 -1.71 9.27
N GLY A 193 0.48 -1.80 7.94
CA GLY A 193 -0.66 -2.47 7.29
C GLY A 193 -0.83 -3.93 7.73
N ASP A 194 0.27 -4.67 7.92
CA ASP A 194 0.23 -6.09 8.28
C ASP A 194 -0.28 -6.27 9.72
N GLU A 195 0.23 -5.46 10.66
CA GLU A 195 -0.21 -5.45 12.07
C GLU A 195 -1.70 -5.11 12.21
N VAL A 196 -2.19 -4.14 11.43
CA VAL A 196 -3.62 -3.81 11.40
C VAL A 196 -4.44 -4.98 10.86
N MET A 197 -3.97 -5.65 9.81
CA MET A 197 -4.67 -6.79 9.23
C MET A 197 -4.72 -7.98 10.18
N GLU A 198 -3.69 -8.20 11.00
CA GLU A 198 -3.73 -9.23 12.05
C GLU A 198 -4.80 -8.92 13.12
N ARG A 199 -4.98 -7.64 13.48
CA ARG A 199 -5.97 -7.20 14.48
C ARG A 199 -7.38 -7.05 13.91
N ARG A 200 -7.52 -6.99 12.59
CA ARG A 200 -8.80 -6.75 11.89
C ARG A 200 -9.89 -7.74 12.29
N ALA A 201 -9.57 -9.02 12.38
CA ALA A 201 -10.57 -10.07 12.66
C ALA A 201 -11.34 -9.81 13.97
N GLY A 202 -10.66 -9.28 15.00
CA GLY A 202 -11.27 -8.92 16.29
C GLY A 202 -11.98 -7.56 16.33
N ALA A 203 -11.73 -6.69 15.34
CA ALA A 203 -12.26 -5.32 15.30
C ALA A 203 -13.30 -5.08 14.20
N GLU A 204 -13.39 -5.95 13.19
CA GLU A 204 -14.22 -5.71 12.01
C GLU A 204 -15.73 -5.64 12.32
N TRP A 205 -16.19 -6.35 13.35
CA TRP A 205 -17.58 -6.30 13.79
C TRP A 205 -18.01 -4.86 14.08
N PHE A 206 -17.13 -4.04 14.64
CA PHE A 206 -17.42 -2.65 15.01
C PHE A 206 -17.70 -1.80 13.78
N LEU A 207 -16.91 -1.99 12.71
CA LEU A 207 -17.09 -1.28 11.44
C LEU A 207 -18.41 -1.64 10.75
N ARG A 208 -19.00 -2.79 11.08
CA ARG A 208 -20.29 -3.24 10.54
C ARG A 208 -21.48 -2.67 11.30
N GLN A 209 -21.28 -2.15 12.51
CA GLN A 209 -22.33 -1.60 13.36
C GLN A 209 -23.02 -0.40 12.71
N ASN A 210 -24.33 -0.31 12.88
CA ASN A 210 -25.10 0.83 12.39
C ASN A 210 -24.69 2.14 13.08
N ALA A 211 -24.29 2.07 14.35
CA ALA A 211 -23.75 3.22 15.08
C ALA A 211 -22.50 3.79 14.39
N PHE A 212 -21.53 2.92 14.07
CA PHE A 212 -20.34 3.31 13.32
C PHE A 212 -20.68 3.84 11.92
N LYS A 213 -21.58 3.16 11.19
CA LYS A 213 -22.02 3.57 9.86
C LYS A 213 -22.65 4.96 9.82
N LYS A 214 -23.47 5.28 10.83
CA LYS A 214 -24.05 6.61 10.99
C LYS A 214 -23.00 7.65 11.39
N TRP A 215 -22.06 7.27 12.26
CA TRP A 215 -21.01 8.17 12.74
C TRP A 215 -20.02 8.58 11.63
N HIS A 216 -19.59 7.65 10.78
CA HIS A 216 -18.68 7.99 9.69
C HIS A 216 -19.40 8.54 8.44
N GLY A 217 -20.70 8.25 8.26
CA GLY A 217 -21.45 8.56 7.05
C GLY A 217 -22.25 9.87 7.09
N THR A 218 -21.90 10.81 6.21
CA THR A 218 -22.72 11.88 5.57
C THR A 218 -23.69 12.76 6.41
N SER A 219 -23.66 12.73 7.74
CA SER A 219 -24.45 13.71 8.52
C SER A 219 -23.71 15.05 8.65
N HIS A 220 -24.44 16.14 8.42
CA HIS A 220 -24.00 17.51 8.75
C HIS A 220 -24.15 17.80 10.25
N THR A 221 -24.72 16.85 11.03
CA THR A 221 -24.75 16.93 12.48
C THR A 221 -23.54 16.21 13.05
N PRO A 222 -22.79 16.84 13.97
CA PRO A 222 -21.71 16.15 14.65
C PRO A 222 -22.24 14.96 15.41
N SER A 223 -21.51 13.86 15.32
CA SER A 223 -21.79 12.68 16.11
C SER A 223 -20.56 12.31 16.91
N THR A 224 -20.74 12.15 18.21
CA THR A 224 -19.79 11.45 19.07
C THR A 224 -20.22 10.00 19.17
N LEU A 225 -19.30 9.09 18.90
CA LEU A 225 -19.46 7.66 19.12
C LEU A 225 -18.61 7.26 20.31
N VAL A 226 -19.22 6.59 21.28
CA VAL A 226 -18.55 6.13 22.49
C VAL A 226 -18.40 4.62 22.42
N LEU A 227 -17.18 4.13 22.58
CA LEU A 227 -16.86 2.71 22.65
C LEU A 227 -16.48 2.36 24.09
N THR A 228 -17.34 1.62 24.79
CA THR A 228 -17.04 1.16 26.16
C THR A 228 -16.74 -0.33 26.18
N GLY A 229 -16.00 -0.78 27.19
CA GLY A 229 -15.84 -2.21 27.43
C GLY A 229 -14.90 -2.52 28.57
N SER A 230 -14.92 -3.77 29.02
CA SER A 230 -14.04 -4.30 30.05
C SER A 230 -12.55 -4.31 29.63
N PRO A 231 -11.60 -4.39 30.58
CA PRO A 231 -10.19 -4.65 30.28
C PRO A 231 -10.03 -5.82 29.31
N GLY A 232 -9.26 -5.64 28.23
CA GLY A 232 -9.04 -6.72 27.27
C GLY A 232 -10.14 -6.92 26.22
N SER A 233 -11.20 -6.13 26.24
CA SER A 233 -12.29 -6.21 25.24
C SER A 233 -11.91 -5.76 23.81
N GLY A 234 -10.61 -5.46 23.56
CA GLY A 234 -10.11 -5.08 22.24
C GLY A 234 -10.33 -3.63 21.81
N LYS A 235 -10.73 -2.71 22.71
CA LYS A 235 -10.99 -1.28 22.40
C LYS A 235 -9.86 -0.61 21.62
N SER A 236 -8.62 -0.71 22.08
CA SER A 236 -7.46 -0.11 21.41
C SER A 236 -7.23 -0.70 20.02
N SER A 237 -7.45 -2.01 19.84
CA SER A 237 -7.40 -2.64 18.52
C SER A 237 -8.50 -2.11 17.60
N ILE A 238 -9.71 -1.91 18.12
CA ILE A 238 -10.82 -1.31 17.37
C ILE A 238 -10.49 0.12 16.95
N CYS A 239 -9.91 0.94 17.83
CA CYS A 239 -9.50 2.31 17.53
C CYS A 239 -8.44 2.36 16.41
N GLU A 240 -7.39 1.56 16.50
CA GLU A 240 -6.32 1.49 15.49
C GLU A 240 -6.84 0.98 14.13
N VAL A 241 -7.63 -0.09 14.12
CA VAL A 241 -8.24 -0.62 12.90
C VAL A 241 -9.18 0.41 12.28
N THR A 242 -9.98 1.11 13.10
CA THR A 242 -10.87 2.18 12.64
C THR A 242 -10.08 3.32 12.00
N ARG A 243 -9.01 3.78 12.65
CA ARG A 243 -8.12 4.82 12.14
C ARG A 243 -7.57 4.45 10.76
N PHE A 244 -7.05 3.23 10.62
CA PHE A 244 -6.50 2.73 9.37
C PHE A 244 -7.55 2.74 8.24
N PHE A 245 -8.74 2.19 8.51
CA PHE A 245 -9.79 2.12 7.49
C PHE A 245 -10.35 3.49 7.10
N LEU A 246 -10.51 4.41 8.05
CA LEU A 246 -10.90 5.80 7.72
C LEU A 246 -9.86 6.44 6.79
N LYS A 247 -8.57 6.31 7.09
CA LYS A 247 -7.50 6.80 6.21
C LYS A 247 -7.53 6.15 4.83
N ALA A 248 -7.72 4.84 4.77
CA ALA A 248 -7.77 4.09 3.52
C ALA A 248 -8.99 4.48 2.67
N TRP A 249 -10.17 4.60 3.26
CA TRP A 249 -11.39 4.98 2.56
C TRP A 249 -11.35 6.42 2.04
N HIS A 250 -10.69 7.32 2.78
CA HIS A 250 -10.55 8.73 2.42
C HIS A 250 -9.19 9.08 1.79
N GLN A 251 -8.42 8.09 1.32
CA GLN A 251 -7.06 8.31 0.80
C GLN A 251 -7.01 9.30 -0.37
N SER A 252 -8.07 9.33 -1.19
CA SER A 252 -8.17 10.23 -2.36
C SER A 252 -8.77 11.60 -2.03
N GLU A 253 -9.36 11.78 -0.84
CA GLU A 253 -10.02 13.01 -0.39
C GLU A 253 -9.03 13.92 0.34
N ILE A 254 -8.75 15.08 -0.26
CA ILE A 254 -7.78 16.05 0.27
C ILE A 254 -8.32 16.87 1.46
N ASP A 255 -9.63 16.82 1.69
CA ASP A 255 -10.40 17.57 2.68
C ASP A 255 -10.87 16.70 3.86
N THR A 256 -10.27 15.53 4.05
CA THR A 256 -10.57 14.62 5.18
C THR A 256 -9.35 14.39 6.05
N CYS A 257 -9.44 14.48 7.38
CA CYS A 257 -8.30 14.20 8.28
C CYS A 257 -8.70 13.25 9.41
N VAL A 258 -7.76 12.40 9.86
CA VAL A 258 -7.98 11.40 10.92
C VAL A 258 -6.89 11.52 11.98
N ALA A 259 -7.19 12.21 13.09
CA ALA A 259 -6.30 12.27 14.24
C ALA A 259 -6.59 11.12 15.23
N TYR A 260 -5.55 10.60 15.86
CA TYR A 260 -5.63 9.54 16.86
C TYR A 260 -4.73 9.84 18.06
N PHE A 261 -5.25 9.68 19.26
CA PHE A 261 -4.46 9.78 20.48
C PHE A 261 -4.85 8.67 21.47
N ALA A 262 -3.85 7.93 21.93
CA ALA A 262 -4.01 6.94 23.00
C ALA A 262 -3.52 7.52 24.32
N PHE A 263 -4.43 7.69 25.27
CA PHE A 263 -4.08 7.98 26.65
C PHE A 263 -3.45 6.73 27.27
N ASN A 264 -2.27 6.92 27.87
CA ASN A 264 -1.55 5.85 28.54
C ASN A 264 -1.28 6.25 29.99
N PHE A 265 -1.73 5.44 30.94
CA PHE A 265 -1.54 5.66 32.37
C PHE A 265 -0.07 5.89 32.73
N SER A 266 0.85 5.19 32.05
CA SER A 266 2.29 5.30 32.27
C SER A 266 2.88 6.68 31.97
N GLN A 267 2.12 7.52 31.25
CA GLN A 267 2.53 8.86 30.86
C GLN A 267 1.70 9.95 31.55
N ARG A 268 0.74 9.60 32.41
CA ARG A 268 -0.25 10.53 32.99
C ARG A 268 0.35 11.79 33.62
N GLU A 269 1.52 11.67 34.28
CA GLU A 269 2.20 12.80 34.93
C GLU A 269 2.85 13.77 33.94
N LYS A 270 3.12 13.32 32.72
CA LYS A 270 3.71 14.12 31.64
C LYS A 270 2.66 14.67 30.67
N LEU A 271 1.47 14.06 30.65
CA LEU A 271 0.40 14.44 29.75
C LEU A 271 -0.35 15.67 30.28
N SER A 272 -0.40 16.71 29.47
CA SER A 272 -1.25 17.88 29.68
C SER A 272 -2.20 18.05 28.50
N GLU A 273 -3.31 18.76 28.71
CA GLU A 273 -4.27 19.06 27.64
C GLU A 273 -3.58 19.73 26.44
N ALA A 274 -2.71 20.72 26.71
CA ALA A 274 -1.92 21.41 25.71
C ALA A 274 -1.09 20.45 24.85
N LEU A 275 -0.46 19.46 25.46
CA LEU A 275 0.35 18.47 24.75
C LEU A 275 -0.50 17.57 23.84
N VAL A 276 -1.66 17.12 24.31
CA VAL A 276 -2.57 16.27 23.52
C VAL A 276 -3.13 17.04 22.33
N LEU A 277 -3.61 18.26 22.56
CA LEU A 277 -4.14 19.11 21.50
C LEU A 277 -3.06 19.52 20.49
N SER A 278 -1.85 19.81 20.96
CA SER A 278 -0.69 20.10 20.09
C SER A 278 -0.29 18.88 19.25
N ASN A 279 -0.40 17.67 19.79
CA ASN A 279 -0.21 16.44 19.02
C ASN A 279 -1.31 16.23 17.96
N ILE A 280 -2.57 16.57 18.25
CA ILE A 280 -3.64 16.55 17.26
C ILE A 280 -3.33 17.55 16.13
N VAL A 281 -2.89 18.76 16.46
CA VAL A 281 -2.44 19.76 15.47
C VAL A 281 -1.31 19.21 14.61
N GLN A 282 -0.30 18.58 15.21
CA GLN A 282 0.78 17.95 14.47
C GLN A 282 0.25 16.95 13.42
N GLN A 283 -0.66 16.06 13.82
CA GLN A 283 -1.23 15.05 12.93
C GLN A 283 -2.00 15.69 11.76
N ILE A 284 -2.76 16.75 12.02
CA ILE A 284 -3.46 17.51 10.98
C ILE A 284 -2.46 18.00 9.92
N LEU A 285 -1.32 18.57 10.33
CA LEU A 285 -0.35 19.15 9.40
C LEU A 285 0.45 18.10 8.65
N LEU A 286 0.74 16.96 9.29
CA LEU A 286 1.39 15.82 8.63
C LEU A 286 0.47 15.22 7.57
N GLU A 287 -0.83 15.09 7.86
CA GLU A 287 -1.80 14.55 6.92
C GLU A 287 -2.22 15.55 5.84
N ARG A 288 -2.26 16.83 6.19
CA ARG A 288 -2.76 17.92 5.34
C ARG A 288 -1.77 19.11 5.36
N PRO A 289 -0.63 18.98 4.68
CA PRO A 289 0.43 20.01 4.67
C PRO A 289 0.01 21.40 4.21
N TYR A 290 -1.01 21.51 3.35
CA TYR A 290 -1.55 22.81 2.92
C TYR A 290 -2.09 23.66 4.10
N LEU A 291 -2.45 23.02 5.22
CA LEU A 291 -2.90 23.71 6.43
C LEU A 291 -1.77 24.36 7.23
N MET A 292 -0.50 24.21 6.82
CA MET A 292 0.65 24.90 7.41
C MET A 292 0.52 26.43 7.38
N GLU A 293 -0.24 26.98 6.43
CA GLU A 293 -0.49 28.43 6.36
C GLU A 293 -1.10 28.97 7.67
N HIS A 294 -1.96 28.18 8.32
CA HIS A 294 -2.59 28.56 9.61
C HIS A 294 -1.57 28.73 10.73
N ILE A 295 -0.45 28.00 10.68
CA ILE A 295 0.62 28.06 11.69
C ILE A 295 1.65 29.13 11.38
N ALA A 296 1.97 29.36 10.12
CA ALA A 296 2.89 30.42 9.71
C ALA A 296 2.46 31.80 10.28
N ALA A 297 1.14 32.02 10.39
CA ALA A 297 0.56 33.22 10.98
C ALA A 297 0.89 33.41 12.48
N LEU A 298 1.20 32.35 13.22
CA LEU A 298 1.44 32.37 14.67
C LEU A 298 2.92 32.49 15.06
N ARG A 299 3.85 32.45 14.09
CA ARG A 299 5.32 32.54 14.32
C ARG A 299 5.85 31.54 15.35
N VAL A 300 5.31 30.32 15.34
CA VAL A 300 5.75 29.24 16.25
C VAL A 300 7.21 28.88 15.94
N THR A 301 8.07 28.96 16.95
CA THR A 301 9.51 28.66 16.83
C THR A 301 9.88 27.23 17.26
N GLY A 302 8.89 26.45 17.71
CA GLY A 302 9.01 25.03 18.04
C GLY A 302 8.54 24.68 19.46
N GLY A 303 8.33 23.39 19.69
CA GLY A 303 7.80 22.86 20.96
C GLY A 303 6.26 22.72 20.97
N PRO A 304 5.70 22.07 22.00
CA PRO A 304 4.25 21.94 22.14
C PRO A 304 3.54 23.30 22.23
N LEU A 305 2.42 23.42 21.53
CA LEU A 305 1.55 24.59 21.56
C LEU A 305 0.76 24.66 22.87
N SER A 306 0.31 25.86 23.24
CA SER A 306 -0.69 26.01 24.29
C SER A 306 -2.04 25.40 23.88
N SER A 307 -2.91 25.09 24.86
CA SER A 307 -4.27 24.63 24.57
C SER A 307 -5.04 25.62 23.70
N ILE A 308 -4.86 26.93 23.95
CA ILE A 308 -5.56 28.00 23.23
C ILE A 308 -5.13 28.06 21.77
N GLU A 309 -3.83 28.05 21.50
CA GLU A 309 -3.30 28.05 20.14
C GLU A 309 -3.70 26.77 19.39
N SER A 310 -3.65 25.63 20.08
CA SER A 310 -4.03 24.35 19.49
C SER A 310 -5.50 24.35 19.07
N ILE A 311 -6.41 24.79 19.95
CA ILE A 311 -7.83 24.88 19.62
C ILE A 311 -8.10 25.88 18.50
N ASP A 312 -7.40 27.02 18.48
CA ASP A 312 -7.53 27.97 17.37
C ASP A 312 -7.16 27.34 16.02
N LEU A 313 -6.04 26.61 15.97
CA LEU A 313 -5.57 25.92 14.78
C LEU A 313 -6.47 24.77 14.35
N ILE A 314 -6.91 23.93 15.29
CA ILE A 314 -7.86 22.84 15.00
C ILE A 314 -9.16 23.43 14.45
N ARG A 315 -9.65 24.54 15.02
CA ARG A 315 -10.85 25.23 14.54
C ARG A 315 -10.68 25.79 13.12
N ARG A 316 -9.51 26.34 12.79
CA ARG A 316 -9.21 26.81 11.43
C ARG A 316 -9.15 25.64 10.45
N ALA A 317 -8.36 24.62 10.76
CA ALA A 317 -8.26 23.39 9.98
C ALA A 317 -9.64 22.76 9.72
N ARG A 318 -10.48 22.71 10.75
CA ARG A 318 -11.82 22.14 10.65
C ARG A 318 -12.73 22.88 9.67
N ARG A 319 -12.51 24.17 9.39
CA ARG A 319 -13.30 24.93 8.40
C ARG A 319 -12.94 24.55 6.96
N ASP A 320 -11.71 24.14 6.73
CA ASP A 320 -11.20 23.77 5.41
C ASP A 320 -11.42 22.28 5.12
N LEU A 321 -11.55 21.47 6.17
CA LEU A 321 -11.86 20.05 6.07
C LEU A 321 -13.36 19.81 5.90
N LYS A 322 -13.73 18.91 5.00
CA LYS A 322 -15.07 18.33 4.90
C LYS A 322 -15.34 17.38 6.07
N TYR A 323 -14.40 16.47 6.34
CA TYR A 323 -14.49 15.52 7.45
C TYR A 323 -13.24 15.61 8.35
N PHE A 324 -13.46 15.67 9.65
CA PHE A 324 -12.37 15.59 10.62
C PHE A 324 -12.75 14.62 11.73
N TYR A 325 -12.06 13.49 11.75
CA TYR A 325 -12.23 12.42 12.73
C TYR A 325 -11.15 12.52 13.80
N VAL A 326 -11.55 12.48 15.06
CA VAL A 326 -10.65 12.42 16.21
C VAL A 326 -10.97 11.16 17.00
N ILE A 327 -10.01 10.26 17.09
CA ILE A 327 -10.12 9.02 17.85
C ILE A 327 -9.31 9.17 19.14
N LEU A 328 -9.99 9.06 20.28
CA LEU A 328 -9.40 9.16 21.62
C LEU A 328 -9.53 7.79 22.30
N ASP A 329 -8.41 7.10 22.49
CA ASP A 329 -8.36 5.77 23.13
C ASP A 329 -7.88 5.86 24.58
N GLY A 330 -8.43 5.04 25.47
CA GLY A 330 -8.02 4.98 26.87
C GLY A 330 -8.44 6.17 27.74
N LEU A 331 -9.62 6.77 27.51
CA LEU A 331 -10.07 7.97 28.26
C LEU A 331 -10.04 7.82 29.80
N ASP A 332 -10.23 6.61 30.32
CA ASP A 332 -10.15 6.30 31.76
C ASP A 332 -8.72 6.31 32.33
N GLU A 333 -7.69 6.24 31.49
CA GLU A 333 -6.30 6.15 31.96
C GLU A 333 -5.74 7.49 32.45
N CYS A 334 -6.35 8.61 32.05
CA CYS A 334 -5.91 9.97 32.35
C CYS A 334 -7.08 10.94 32.58
N GLU A 335 -8.06 10.57 33.43
CA GLU A 335 -9.37 11.24 33.53
C GLU A 335 -9.36 12.77 33.57
N GLY A 336 -8.44 13.38 34.34
CA GLY A 336 -8.34 14.85 34.42
C GLY A 336 -7.98 15.49 33.09
N THR A 337 -6.95 14.96 32.42
CA THR A 337 -6.48 15.47 31.12
C THR A 337 -7.44 15.10 30.00
N SER A 338 -7.93 13.86 29.98
CA SER A 338 -8.80 13.35 28.92
C SER A 338 -10.15 14.09 28.89
N ARG A 339 -10.73 14.39 30.04
CA ARG A 339 -11.94 15.20 30.16
C ARG A 339 -11.75 16.60 29.57
N ASN A 340 -10.68 17.30 29.95
CA ASN A 340 -10.41 18.66 29.45
C ASN A 340 -10.26 18.67 27.92
N VAL A 341 -9.53 17.70 27.36
CA VAL A 341 -9.36 17.56 25.91
C VAL A 341 -10.70 17.36 25.21
N VAL A 342 -11.56 16.46 25.73
CA VAL A 342 -12.89 16.21 25.18
C VAL A 342 -13.75 17.48 25.21
N GLU A 343 -13.80 18.17 26.35
CA GLU A 343 -14.57 19.40 26.51
C GLU A 343 -14.11 20.50 25.54
N SER A 344 -12.79 20.66 25.36
CA SER A 344 -12.22 21.62 24.41
C SER A 344 -12.51 21.28 22.95
N LEU A 345 -12.47 20.00 22.57
CA LEU A 345 -12.81 19.55 21.21
C LEU A 345 -14.30 19.74 20.86
N LEU A 346 -15.20 19.52 21.83
CA LEU A 346 -16.65 19.72 21.64
C LEU A 346 -17.04 21.19 21.38
N GLN A 347 -16.22 22.14 21.83
CA GLN A 347 -16.44 23.57 21.62
C GLN A 347 -16.14 24.02 20.18
N ILE A 348 -15.46 23.19 19.37
CA ILE A 348 -15.03 23.57 18.02
C ILE A 348 -16.23 23.65 17.06
N LYS A 349 -16.26 24.70 16.23
CA LYS A 349 -17.26 24.93 15.18
C LYS A 349 -16.58 25.27 13.83
N PRO A 350 -16.92 24.60 12.70
CA PRO A 350 -17.83 23.45 12.58
C PRO A 350 -17.40 22.27 13.45
N PRO A 351 -18.30 21.38 13.83
CA PRO A 351 -18.01 20.39 14.85
C PRO A 351 -17.24 19.18 14.29
N VAL A 352 -16.48 18.52 15.16
CA VAL A 352 -15.58 17.39 14.83
C VAL A 352 -16.26 16.04 15.13
N ASN A 353 -15.88 14.99 14.40
CA ASN A 353 -16.40 13.64 14.63
C ASN A 353 -15.51 12.92 15.64
N ILE A 354 -16.01 12.68 16.85
CA ILE A 354 -15.22 12.07 17.92
C ILE A 354 -15.59 10.60 18.08
N LEU A 355 -14.60 9.72 18.04
CA LEU A 355 -14.71 8.36 18.56
C LEU A 355 -13.93 8.32 19.88
N ALA A 356 -14.61 8.03 20.97
CA ALA A 356 -14.04 8.07 22.31
C ALA A 356 -14.15 6.68 22.94
N ALA A 357 -13.02 6.07 23.31
CA ALA A 357 -12.95 4.72 23.84
C ALA A 357 -12.38 4.69 25.27
N GLY A 358 -12.92 3.79 26.10
CA GLY A 358 -12.49 3.64 27.49
C GLY A 358 -13.40 2.72 28.31
N ARG A 359 -13.19 2.64 29.62
CA ARG A 359 -14.11 1.95 30.55
C ARG A 359 -15.38 2.77 30.75
N GLY A 360 -16.54 2.12 30.80
CA GLY A 360 -17.85 2.78 30.96
C GLY A 360 -18.00 3.65 32.21
N THR A 361 -17.09 3.53 33.18
CA THR A 361 -17.02 4.34 34.40
C THR A 361 -16.26 5.66 34.24
N SER A 362 -15.63 5.93 33.09
CA SER A 362 -14.81 7.14 32.89
C SER A 362 -15.62 8.42 33.05
N ALA A 363 -15.15 9.34 33.90
CA ALA A 363 -15.78 10.64 34.07
C ALA A 363 -15.79 11.50 32.80
N ALA A 364 -14.86 11.27 31.86
CA ALA A 364 -14.77 12.00 30.59
C ALA A 364 -15.99 11.76 29.68
N PHE A 365 -16.66 10.61 29.82
CA PHE A 365 -17.89 10.32 29.07
C PHE A 365 -19.07 11.18 29.51
N GLY A 366 -19.06 11.71 30.74
CA GLY A 366 -20.10 12.63 31.23
C GLY A 366 -20.23 13.91 30.40
N SER A 367 -19.14 14.33 29.74
CA SER A 367 -19.12 15.51 28.87
C SER A 367 -19.65 15.21 27.45
N LEU A 368 -19.81 13.94 27.06
CA LEU A 368 -20.28 13.49 25.74
C LEU A 368 -21.80 13.26 25.71
N GLN A 369 -22.57 14.33 25.94
CA GLN A 369 -24.04 14.30 25.87
C GLN A 369 -24.53 13.96 24.45
N ASP A 370 -25.68 13.28 24.35
CA ASP A 370 -26.29 12.82 23.08
C ASP A 370 -25.43 11.88 22.21
N SER A 371 -24.49 11.16 22.82
CA SER A 371 -23.64 10.19 22.13
C SER A 371 -24.30 8.83 21.95
N VAL A 372 -23.94 8.14 20.85
CA VAL A 372 -24.28 6.74 20.66
C VAL A 372 -23.22 5.88 21.36
N ILE A 373 -23.64 4.98 22.24
CA ILE A 373 -22.74 4.08 22.97
C ILE A 373 -22.75 2.71 22.30
N VAL A 374 -21.57 2.15 22.08
CA VAL A 374 -21.34 0.77 21.66
C VAL A 374 -20.54 0.07 22.75
N HIS A 375 -21.04 -1.07 23.21
CA HIS A 375 -20.34 -1.91 24.16
C HIS A 375 -19.53 -2.97 23.39
N ALA A 376 -18.21 -2.96 23.58
CA ALA A 376 -17.32 -3.96 23.00
C ALA A 376 -17.57 -5.35 23.59
N ASP A 377 -18.01 -5.41 24.84
CA ASP A 377 -18.33 -6.66 25.55
C ASP A 377 -19.51 -7.39 24.90
N ASP A 378 -20.52 -6.65 24.42
CA ASP A 378 -21.74 -7.22 23.80
C ASP A 378 -21.50 -7.85 22.42
N ALA A 379 -20.41 -7.46 21.77
CA ALA A 379 -20.14 -7.78 20.36
C ALA A 379 -18.92 -8.68 20.18
N MET A 380 -18.50 -9.35 21.24
CA MET A 380 -17.54 -10.43 21.21
C MET A 380 -17.87 -11.43 20.09
N THR A 381 -17.21 -11.27 18.95
CA THR A 381 -17.34 -12.21 17.84
C THR A 381 -16.59 -13.46 18.26
N LEU A 382 -17.32 -14.41 18.86
CA LEU A 382 -16.80 -15.62 19.49
C LEU A 382 -15.83 -16.40 18.56
N SER A 383 -16.03 -16.32 17.24
CA SER A 383 -15.23 -17.02 16.23
C SER A 383 -13.82 -16.44 16.02
N ALA A 384 -13.66 -15.11 15.99
CA ALA A 384 -12.36 -14.49 15.68
C ALA A 384 -11.38 -14.62 16.85
N HIS A 385 -11.87 -14.49 18.09
CA HIS A 385 -11.07 -14.74 19.29
C HIS A 385 -10.64 -16.21 19.37
N PHE A 386 -11.56 -17.13 19.08
CA PHE A 386 -11.26 -18.55 19.03
C PHE A 386 -10.15 -18.88 18.01
N ASP A 387 -10.26 -18.37 16.78
CA ASP A 387 -9.25 -18.58 15.75
C ASP A 387 -7.88 -18.02 16.15
N MET A 388 -7.85 -16.88 16.85
CA MET A 388 -6.63 -16.26 17.34
C MET A 388 -5.99 -17.08 18.48
N ILE A 389 -6.78 -17.56 19.45
CA ILE A 389 -6.34 -18.48 20.50
C ILE A 389 -5.73 -19.73 19.86
N LYS A 390 -6.45 -20.33 18.91
CA LYS A 390 -5.99 -21.50 18.17
C LYS A 390 -4.64 -21.25 17.51
N LYS A 391 -4.50 -20.13 16.78
CA LYS A 391 -3.26 -19.73 16.12
C LYS A 391 -2.11 -19.52 17.12
N MET A 392 -2.38 -18.98 18.31
CA MET A 392 -1.37 -18.82 19.37
C MET A 392 -0.89 -20.18 19.91
N LEU A 393 -1.81 -21.13 20.12
CA LEU A 393 -1.45 -22.49 20.52
C LEU A 393 -0.60 -23.17 19.44
N GLU A 394 -0.97 -23.03 18.16
CA GLU A 394 -0.26 -23.63 17.01
C GLU A 394 1.14 -23.03 16.80
N LYS A 395 1.32 -21.73 17.06
CA LYS A 395 2.61 -21.05 16.91
C LYS A 395 3.63 -21.41 17.99
N ASN A 396 3.17 -21.83 19.18
CA ASN A 396 4.06 -22.14 20.29
C ASN A 396 4.47 -23.62 20.24
N ALA A 397 5.73 -23.88 19.84
CA ALA A 397 6.28 -25.22 19.67
C ALA A 397 6.04 -26.14 20.88
N ARG A 398 6.17 -25.61 22.11
CA ARG A 398 5.97 -26.36 23.35
C ARG A 398 4.51 -26.73 23.57
N LEU A 399 3.60 -25.77 23.36
CA LEU A 399 2.16 -26.02 23.48
C LEU A 399 1.71 -27.05 22.44
N THR A 400 2.15 -26.92 21.18
CA THR A 400 1.86 -27.94 20.16
C THR A 400 2.40 -29.31 20.53
N ALA A 401 3.57 -29.40 21.16
CA ALA A 401 4.13 -30.68 21.60
C ALA A 401 3.30 -31.33 22.71
N TYR A 402 2.85 -30.55 23.71
CA TYR A 402 1.93 -31.06 24.74
C TYR A 402 0.55 -31.43 24.20
N LEU A 403 0.14 -30.80 23.10
CA LEU A 403 -1.09 -31.10 22.37
C LEU A 403 -0.88 -32.16 21.27
N ASP A 404 0.20 -32.94 21.32
CA ASP A 404 0.50 -34.05 20.40
C ASP A 404 0.51 -33.66 18.91
N HIS A 405 0.77 -32.39 18.60
CA HIS A 405 0.71 -31.81 17.25
C HIS A 405 -0.61 -32.09 16.50
N SER A 406 -1.68 -32.40 17.22
CA SER A 406 -2.97 -32.75 16.62
C SER A 406 -3.86 -31.51 16.46
N PRO A 407 -4.40 -31.22 15.26
CA PRO A 407 -5.35 -30.13 15.07
C PRO A 407 -6.61 -30.26 15.96
N GLU A 408 -7.01 -31.49 16.30
CA GLU A 408 -8.19 -31.75 17.12
C GLU A 408 -7.98 -31.38 18.59
N THR A 409 -6.83 -31.75 19.17
CA THR A 409 -6.48 -31.41 20.56
C THR A 409 -6.27 -29.92 20.71
N VAL A 410 -5.64 -29.27 19.72
CA VAL A 410 -5.48 -27.81 19.69
C VAL A 410 -6.84 -27.09 19.63
N THR A 411 -7.77 -27.58 18.81
CA THR A 411 -9.12 -27.04 18.73
C THR A 411 -9.88 -27.22 20.06
N LYS A 412 -9.74 -28.38 20.73
CA LYS A 412 -10.33 -28.63 22.06
C LYS A 412 -9.74 -27.71 23.13
N ALA A 413 -8.43 -27.56 23.17
CA ALA A 413 -7.74 -26.67 24.10
C ALA A 413 -8.15 -25.20 23.88
N ALA A 414 -8.24 -24.77 22.62
CA ALA A 414 -8.72 -23.43 22.29
C ALA A 414 -10.16 -23.19 22.79
N ASN A 415 -11.04 -24.19 22.69
CA ASN A 415 -12.42 -24.07 23.19
C ASN A 415 -12.45 -23.94 24.71
N LEU A 416 -11.69 -24.77 25.43
CA LEU A 416 -11.61 -24.71 26.89
C LEU A 416 -11.10 -23.35 27.38
N ILE A 417 -9.99 -22.86 26.80
CA ILE A 417 -9.43 -21.55 27.14
C ILE A 417 -10.44 -20.44 26.85
N PHE A 418 -11.13 -20.53 25.71
CA PHE A 418 -12.13 -19.55 25.31
C PHE A 418 -13.33 -19.50 26.28
N GLU A 419 -13.87 -20.66 26.66
CA GLU A 419 -14.97 -20.76 27.62
C GLU A 419 -14.56 -20.27 29.02
N GLN A 420 -13.40 -20.71 29.52
CA GLN A 420 -12.89 -20.32 30.84
C GLN A 420 -12.53 -18.83 30.92
N SER A 421 -12.08 -18.23 29.82
CA SER A 421 -11.78 -16.80 29.78
C SER A 421 -13.04 -15.93 29.78
N ASN A 422 -14.23 -16.53 29.64
CA ASN A 422 -15.50 -15.83 29.41
C ASN A 422 -15.35 -14.72 28.35
N GLY A 423 -14.50 -14.99 27.35
CA GLY A 423 -14.22 -14.05 26.28
C GLY A 423 -13.28 -12.87 26.56
N SER A 424 -12.74 -12.74 27.77
CA SER A 424 -11.66 -11.78 28.06
C SER A 424 -10.38 -12.16 27.34
N TRP A 425 -9.92 -11.33 26.40
CA TRP A 425 -8.66 -11.55 25.69
C TRP A 425 -7.46 -11.61 26.64
N ILE A 426 -7.41 -10.73 27.64
CA ILE A 426 -6.32 -10.71 28.63
C ILE A 426 -6.30 -12.02 29.42
N SER A 427 -7.47 -12.54 29.80
CA SER A 427 -7.56 -13.82 30.51
C SER A 427 -7.06 -14.96 29.61
N ALA A 428 -7.47 -14.98 28.34
CA ALA A 428 -7.04 -15.99 27.39
C ALA A 428 -5.52 -15.94 27.14
N THR A 429 -4.95 -14.76 26.89
CA THR A 429 -3.50 -14.64 26.67
C THR A 429 -2.71 -14.95 27.93
N THR A 430 -3.16 -14.49 29.11
CA THR A 430 -2.52 -14.82 30.39
C THR A 430 -2.53 -16.32 30.64
N MET A 431 -3.64 -17.00 30.35
CA MET A 431 -3.73 -18.45 30.46
C MET A 431 -2.80 -19.17 29.48
N ILE A 432 -2.76 -18.75 28.21
CA ILE A 432 -1.84 -19.31 27.19
C ILE A 432 -0.38 -19.14 27.61
N GLU A 433 -0.02 -17.97 28.17
CA GLU A 433 1.33 -17.73 28.70
C GLU A 433 1.67 -18.66 29.86
N SER A 434 0.77 -18.82 30.84
CA SER A 434 0.95 -19.75 31.96
C SER A 434 1.07 -21.20 31.47
N LEU A 435 0.28 -21.60 30.49
CA LEU A 435 0.39 -22.91 29.83
C LEU A 435 1.75 -23.06 29.14
N ALA A 436 2.24 -22.04 28.45
CA ALA A 436 3.52 -22.07 27.76
C ALA A 436 4.71 -22.19 28.72
N GLN A 437 4.57 -21.67 29.95
CA GLN A 437 5.59 -21.76 30.99
C GLN A 437 5.59 -23.12 31.72
N SER A 438 4.57 -23.96 31.54
CA SER A 438 4.43 -25.25 32.23
C SER A 438 5.60 -26.22 31.99
N GLU A 439 6.35 -26.53 33.04
CA GLU A 439 7.54 -27.40 32.98
C GLU A 439 7.27 -28.83 32.54
N THR A 440 6.10 -29.36 32.87
CA THR A 440 5.72 -30.74 32.58
C THR A 440 4.35 -30.82 31.89
N ARG A 441 4.11 -31.91 31.15
CA ARG A 441 2.81 -32.20 30.54
C ARG A 441 1.69 -32.32 31.58
N ALA A 442 1.98 -32.89 32.75
CA ALA A 442 1.01 -33.01 33.84
C ALA A 442 0.60 -31.63 34.39
N THR A 443 1.56 -30.71 34.55
CA THR A 443 1.27 -29.32 34.95
C THR A 443 0.43 -28.61 33.90
N PHE A 444 0.77 -28.79 32.62
CA PHE A 444 0.01 -28.23 31.50
C PHE A 444 -1.44 -28.74 31.48
N GLU A 445 -1.64 -30.06 31.58
CA GLU A 445 -2.98 -30.68 31.57
C GLU A 445 -3.81 -30.23 32.78
N ARG A 446 -3.21 -30.13 33.96
CA ARG A 446 -3.88 -29.60 35.15
C ARG A 446 -4.30 -28.15 34.94
N LEU A 447 -3.41 -27.28 34.45
CA LEU A 447 -3.71 -25.87 34.23
C LEU A 447 -4.75 -25.64 33.12
N LEU A 448 -4.82 -26.50 32.11
CA LEU A 448 -5.82 -26.41 31.04
C LEU A 448 -7.21 -26.84 31.51
N ASN A 449 -7.29 -27.88 32.36
CA ASN A 449 -8.56 -28.45 32.80
C ASN A 449 -9.11 -27.81 34.09
N ASP A 450 -8.24 -27.41 35.02
CA ASP A 450 -8.59 -26.86 36.34
C ASP A 450 -8.31 -25.35 36.43
N ALA A 451 -8.33 -24.64 35.30
CA ALA A 451 -7.87 -23.26 35.24
C ALA A 451 -8.73 -22.31 36.11
N PRO A 452 -8.12 -21.31 36.77
CA PRO A 452 -8.84 -20.35 37.58
C PRO A 452 -9.87 -19.54 36.78
N LEU A 453 -11.01 -19.25 37.42
CA LEU A 453 -12.27 -18.83 36.81
C LEU A 453 -12.32 -17.35 36.42
N ASN A 454 -11.36 -16.55 36.90
CA ASN A 454 -11.33 -15.11 36.68
C ASN A 454 -9.90 -14.54 36.63
N LEU A 455 -9.77 -13.31 36.15
CA LEU A 455 -8.48 -12.63 35.95
C LEU A 455 -7.68 -12.46 37.25
N VAL A 456 -8.37 -12.30 38.39
CA VAL A 456 -7.72 -12.15 39.71
C VAL A 456 -7.03 -13.44 40.10
N GLU A 457 -7.74 -14.57 40.03
CA GLU A 457 -7.16 -15.88 40.34
C GLU A 457 -6.00 -16.27 39.40
N LEU A 458 -6.06 -15.87 38.12
CA LEU A 458 -4.92 -16.02 37.18
C LEU A 458 -3.69 -15.22 37.63
N TYR A 459 -3.88 -14.00 38.12
CA TYR A 459 -2.79 -13.20 38.68
C TYR A 459 -2.28 -13.76 40.00
N GLU A 460 -3.14 -14.34 40.83
CA GLU A 460 -2.72 -15.03 42.04
C GLU A 460 -1.82 -16.21 41.75
N LEU A 461 -2.19 -17.03 40.75
CA LEU A 461 -1.36 -18.15 40.30
C LEU A 461 0.00 -17.67 39.77
N LYS A 462 0.01 -16.65 38.90
CA LYS A 462 1.28 -16.06 38.41
C LYS A 462 2.12 -15.49 39.55
N LEU A 463 1.49 -14.87 40.55
CA LEU A 463 2.19 -14.34 41.72
C LEU A 463 2.77 -15.46 42.57
N ASP A 464 2.07 -16.57 42.71
CA ASP A 464 2.57 -17.77 43.37
C ASP A 464 3.81 -18.33 42.67
N ASP A 465 3.81 -18.37 41.33
CA ASP A 465 4.98 -18.75 40.51
C ASP A 465 6.18 -17.79 40.71
N VAL A 466 5.90 -16.49 40.91
CA VAL A 466 6.93 -15.49 41.25
C VAL A 466 7.54 -15.75 42.62
N VAL A 467 6.75 -16.25 43.57
CA VAL A 467 7.21 -16.53 44.94
C VAL A 467 7.98 -17.84 45.04
N HIS A 468 7.58 -18.87 44.29
CA HIS A 468 8.14 -20.22 44.38
C HIS A 468 9.33 -20.51 43.45
N GLN A 469 9.80 -19.51 42.69
CA GLN A 469 11.04 -19.61 41.91
C GLN A 469 12.30 -19.55 42.80
N PRO A 470 13.52 -19.81 42.28
CA PRO A 470 14.76 -19.69 43.05
C PRO A 470 14.86 -18.37 43.83
N THR A 471 15.35 -18.43 45.06
CA THR A 471 15.31 -17.32 46.04
C THR A 471 15.81 -16.01 45.47
N GLU A 472 16.92 -16.03 44.74
CA GLU A 472 17.55 -14.85 44.14
C GLU A 472 16.63 -14.21 43.08
N LEU A 473 15.96 -15.03 42.27
CA LEU A 473 15.00 -14.57 41.26
C LEU A 473 13.71 -14.07 41.90
N ALA A 474 13.24 -14.71 42.98
CA ALA A 474 12.05 -14.29 43.70
C ALA A 474 12.24 -12.92 44.37
N VAL A 475 13.41 -12.68 44.96
CA VAL A 475 13.76 -11.37 45.55
C VAL A 475 13.88 -10.30 44.46
N LEU A 476 14.56 -10.62 43.35
CA LEU A 476 14.67 -9.72 42.20
C LEU A 476 13.28 -9.31 41.68
N ALA A 477 12.39 -10.29 41.47
CA ALA A 477 11.06 -10.06 40.93
C ALA A 477 10.20 -9.20 41.86
N LYS A 478 10.17 -9.50 43.16
CA LYS A 478 9.40 -8.72 44.14
C LYS A 478 9.85 -7.25 44.17
N LYS A 479 11.16 -7.00 44.21
CA LYS A 479 11.70 -5.63 44.19
C LYS A 479 11.44 -4.93 42.87
N ALA A 480 11.58 -5.62 41.74
CA ALA A 480 11.26 -5.06 40.44
C ALA A 480 9.78 -4.65 40.34
N LEU A 481 8.85 -5.53 40.76
CA LEU A 481 7.42 -5.26 40.79
C LEU A 481 7.09 -4.07 41.70
N GLY A 482 7.67 -4.02 42.90
CA GLY A 482 7.50 -2.90 43.85
C GLY A 482 7.97 -1.57 43.28
N ILE A 483 9.18 -1.52 42.68
CA ILE A 483 9.71 -0.29 42.07
C ILE A 483 8.82 0.22 40.92
N VAL A 484 8.29 -0.69 40.09
CA VAL A 484 7.39 -0.33 38.99
C VAL A 484 5.98 0.04 39.51
N LEU A 485 5.54 -0.55 40.62
CA LEU A 485 4.30 -0.20 41.29
C LEU A 485 4.38 1.21 41.91
N ASP A 486 5.48 1.53 42.59
CA ASP A 486 5.71 2.84 43.20
C ASP A 486 5.94 3.93 42.16
N ALA A 487 6.58 3.58 41.04
CA ALA A 487 6.63 4.47 39.90
C ALA A 487 5.21 4.64 39.35
N ASN A 488 4.71 5.87 39.31
CA ASN A 488 3.40 6.22 38.73
C ASN A 488 3.33 6.03 37.19
N GLY A 489 4.13 5.13 36.62
CA GLY A 489 4.19 4.77 35.21
C GLY A 489 5.43 3.93 34.85
N SER A 490 5.87 4.02 33.60
CA SER A 490 7.03 3.27 33.09
C SER A 490 8.36 3.67 33.76
N VAL A 491 9.23 2.70 34.00
CA VAL A 491 10.56 2.88 34.62
C VAL A 491 11.65 2.58 33.59
N THR A 492 12.63 3.47 33.43
CA THR A 492 13.77 3.22 32.53
C THR A 492 14.58 2.02 33.03
N VAL A 493 14.99 1.13 32.11
CA VAL A 493 15.82 -0.06 32.43
C VAL A 493 17.06 0.34 33.23
N SER A 494 17.78 1.41 32.84
CA SER A 494 18.96 1.89 33.58
C SER A 494 18.68 2.30 35.02
N LYS A 495 17.50 2.90 35.29
CA LYS A 495 17.11 3.27 36.67
C LYS A 495 16.84 2.02 37.50
N LEU A 496 16.16 1.04 36.90
CA LEU A 496 15.83 -0.22 37.55
C LEU A 496 17.09 -1.06 37.80
N MET A 497 18.03 -1.13 36.84
CA MET A 497 19.33 -1.77 37.01
C MET A 497 20.12 -1.17 38.17
N GLY A 498 20.16 0.16 38.27
CA GLY A 498 20.80 0.84 39.40
C GLY A 498 20.18 0.47 40.74
N ALA A 499 18.84 0.41 40.81
CA ALA A 499 18.11 0.06 42.03
C ALA A 499 18.21 -1.43 42.42
N LEU A 500 18.39 -2.33 41.44
CA LEU A 500 18.46 -3.79 41.62
C LEU A 500 19.89 -4.36 41.53
N THR A 501 20.91 -3.51 41.69
CA THR A 501 22.32 -3.90 41.48
C THR A 501 22.71 -5.11 42.33
N THR A 502 22.29 -5.14 43.60
CA THR A 502 22.62 -6.22 44.54
C THR A 502 21.97 -7.54 44.11
N GLU A 503 20.68 -7.51 43.77
CA GLU A 503 19.91 -8.69 43.37
C GLU A 503 20.43 -9.27 42.06
N LEU A 504 20.82 -8.42 41.12
CA LEU A 504 21.40 -8.85 39.84
C LEU A 504 22.77 -9.51 40.02
N ILE A 505 23.58 -9.04 40.98
CA ILE A 505 24.85 -9.70 41.34
C ILE A 505 24.58 -11.07 41.95
N ASP A 506 23.60 -11.15 42.87
CA ASP A 506 23.23 -12.40 43.52
C ASP A 506 22.75 -13.44 42.49
N VAL A 507 21.90 -13.04 41.53
CA VAL A 507 21.45 -13.91 40.43
C VAL A 507 22.63 -14.36 39.55
N ALA A 508 23.52 -13.44 39.16
CA ALA A 508 24.68 -13.80 38.34
C ALA A 508 25.63 -14.78 39.05
N SER A 509 25.77 -14.62 40.37
CA SER A 509 26.56 -15.51 41.22
C SER A 509 25.93 -16.90 41.35
N ALA A 510 24.61 -16.97 41.55
CA ALA A 510 23.85 -18.22 41.63
C ALA A 510 23.90 -19.00 40.30
N GLN A 511 23.88 -18.29 39.17
CA GLN A 511 24.04 -18.86 37.83
C GLN A 511 25.50 -19.26 37.50
N ARG A 512 26.46 -18.98 38.39
CA ARG A 512 27.89 -19.30 38.23
C ARG A 512 28.50 -18.72 36.95
N LEU A 513 28.03 -17.56 36.51
CA LEU A 513 28.47 -16.93 35.26
C LEU A 513 29.93 -16.45 35.31
N GLY A 514 30.48 -16.20 36.50
CA GLY A 514 31.85 -15.67 36.67
C GLY A 514 32.04 -14.23 36.15
N ARG A 515 30.95 -13.58 35.71
CA ARG A 515 30.86 -12.20 35.24
C ARG A 515 29.49 -11.62 35.58
N GLY A 516 29.35 -10.30 35.52
CA GLY A 516 28.04 -9.64 35.56
C GLY A 516 27.20 -9.96 34.31
N LEU A 517 25.88 -9.79 34.44
CA LEU A 517 24.94 -9.84 33.33
C LEU A 517 25.18 -8.64 32.40
N THR A 518 25.04 -8.86 31.10
CA THR A 518 24.94 -7.79 30.11
C THR A 518 23.60 -7.06 30.25
N GLU A 519 23.45 -5.89 29.61
CA GLU A 519 22.21 -5.11 29.67
C GLU A 519 21.00 -5.89 29.10
N THR A 520 21.21 -6.67 28.04
CA THR A 520 20.19 -7.55 27.45
C THR A 520 19.83 -8.70 28.38
N GLU A 521 20.84 -9.41 28.91
CA GLU A 521 20.62 -10.51 29.86
C GLU A 521 19.92 -10.02 31.14
N THR A 522 20.26 -8.82 31.61
CA THR A 522 19.65 -8.19 32.78
C THR A 522 18.16 -7.93 32.54
N THR A 523 17.83 -7.33 31.41
CA THR A 523 16.44 -7.02 31.04
C THR A 523 15.61 -8.29 30.89
N GLU A 524 16.16 -9.29 30.21
CA GLU A 524 15.53 -10.61 30.07
C GLU A 524 15.32 -11.29 31.42
N THR A 525 16.33 -11.25 32.31
CA THR A 525 16.26 -11.84 33.66
C THR A 525 15.19 -11.17 34.52
N ILE A 526 15.09 -9.84 34.48
CA ILE A 526 14.04 -9.09 35.20
C ILE A 526 12.67 -9.49 34.67
N CYS A 527 12.47 -9.48 33.35
CA CYS A 527 11.18 -9.84 32.75
C CYS A 527 10.80 -11.30 33.05
N SER A 528 11.75 -12.23 32.92
CA SER A 528 11.52 -13.65 33.16
C SER A 528 11.23 -13.96 34.63
N SER A 529 11.92 -13.29 35.56
CA SER A 529 11.69 -13.45 37.00
C SER A 529 10.32 -12.91 37.41
N CYS A 530 9.80 -11.90 36.72
CA CYS A 530 8.46 -11.35 36.95
C CYS A 530 7.34 -12.15 36.28
N LYS A 531 7.62 -13.32 35.67
CA LYS A 531 6.63 -14.26 35.09
C LYS A 531 5.60 -13.61 34.14
N GLY A 532 6.03 -12.58 33.41
CA GLY A 532 5.18 -11.87 32.44
C GLY A 532 4.21 -10.85 33.06
N PHE A 533 4.49 -10.35 34.28
CA PHE A 533 3.84 -9.13 34.79
C PHE A 533 4.43 -7.86 34.20
N LEU A 534 5.71 -7.88 33.80
CA LEU A 534 6.42 -6.76 33.21
C LEU A 534 6.74 -7.02 31.74
N SER A 535 6.67 -5.98 30.94
CA SER A 535 7.16 -5.92 29.55
C SER A 535 8.03 -4.70 29.33
N VAL A 536 8.80 -4.73 28.24
CA VAL A 536 9.66 -3.63 27.84
C VAL A 536 9.08 -2.98 26.59
N ASP A 537 8.95 -1.65 26.59
CA ASP A 537 8.58 -0.87 25.41
C ASP A 537 9.64 -1.03 24.32
N GLU A 538 9.29 -1.14 23.04
CA GLU A 538 10.26 -0.99 21.94
C GLU A 538 10.68 0.50 21.82
N PRO A 539 11.99 0.85 21.87
CA PRO A 539 13.19 0.07 21.51
C PRO A 539 13.96 -0.58 22.69
N GLY A 540 13.28 -1.04 23.73
CA GLY A 540 13.84 -1.81 24.85
C GLY A 540 14.23 -0.98 26.08
N THR A 541 13.78 0.28 26.19
CA THR A 541 14.38 1.23 27.16
C THR A 541 13.60 1.40 28.46
N ARG A 542 12.33 0.98 28.49
CA ARG A 542 11.41 1.24 29.60
C ARG A 542 10.61 -0.02 29.94
N LEU A 543 10.54 -0.34 31.23
CA LEU A 543 9.72 -1.40 31.80
C LEU A 543 8.40 -0.84 32.31
N HIS A 544 7.32 -1.55 32.04
CA HIS A 544 5.97 -1.24 32.51
C HIS A 544 5.20 -2.54 32.77
N PHE A 545 4.07 -2.45 33.47
CA PHE A 545 3.16 -3.59 33.56
C PHE A 545 2.57 -3.91 32.20
N VAL A 546 2.45 -5.21 31.88
CA VAL A 546 1.87 -5.69 30.60
C VAL A 546 0.45 -5.17 30.35
N HIS A 547 -0.30 -4.91 31.42
CA HIS A 547 -1.62 -4.29 31.37
C HIS A 547 -1.93 -3.59 32.69
N GLN A 548 -2.72 -2.51 32.64
CA GLN A 548 -3.09 -1.72 33.83
C GLN A 548 -3.81 -2.55 34.92
N SER A 549 -4.57 -3.58 34.52
CA SER A 549 -5.25 -4.49 35.45
C SER A 549 -4.29 -5.24 36.38
N VAL A 550 -3.04 -5.48 35.97
CA VAL A 550 -2.00 -6.06 36.84
C VAL A 550 -1.68 -5.10 37.98
N ARG A 551 -1.50 -3.82 37.67
CA ARG A 551 -1.23 -2.79 38.68
C ARG A 551 -2.38 -2.69 39.67
N GLU A 552 -3.62 -2.63 39.18
CA GLU A 552 -4.83 -2.60 40.02
C GLU A 552 -4.88 -3.79 40.98
N PHE A 553 -4.57 -4.99 40.49
CA PHE A 553 -4.49 -6.20 41.30
C PHE A 553 -3.40 -6.11 42.39
N LEU A 554 -2.19 -5.67 42.03
CA LEU A 554 -1.07 -5.56 42.98
C LEU A 554 -1.31 -4.49 44.05
N VAL A 555 -1.90 -3.34 43.68
CA VAL A 555 -2.30 -2.30 44.64
C VAL A 555 -3.35 -2.83 45.62
N ALA A 556 -4.34 -3.58 45.14
CA ALA A 556 -5.38 -4.14 46.00
C ALA A 556 -4.84 -5.19 47.00
N ARG A 557 -3.66 -5.77 46.74
CA ARG A 557 -3.00 -6.79 47.58
C ARG A 557 -1.89 -6.26 48.49
N ASP A 558 -1.62 -4.95 48.47
CA ASP A 558 -0.63 -4.28 49.33
C ASP A 558 0.76 -4.95 49.27
N ILE A 559 1.21 -5.29 48.06
CA ILE A 559 2.54 -5.86 47.82
C ILE A 559 3.55 -4.71 47.71
N SER A 560 3.82 -4.05 48.83
CA SER A 560 4.91 -3.07 49.00
C SER A 560 6.14 -3.70 49.62
#